data_AF-A0A0E0WDL5-F1
#
_entry.id   AF-A0A0E0WDL5-F1
#
_cell.length_a   1.000
_cell.length_b   1.000
_cell.length_c   1.000
_cell.angle_alpha   90.00
_cell.angle_beta   90.00
_cell.angle_gamma   90.00
#
_symmetry.space_group_name_H-M   'P 1'
#
loop_
_entity.id
_entity.type
_entity.pdbx_description
1 polymer ?
#
loop_
_entity_poly.entity_id
_entity_poly.type
_entity_poly.pdbx_seq_one_letter_code
_entity_poly.pdbx_strand_id
1 'polypeptide(L)' 'MQIAFCHIKTPGSNQPFFLKNKNAQKRFLRLKTKKLVISQAEFLNNAILWALREKVISKYPHPLKK' A
#
# COMPACT_ATOMS: atom_id res chain seq x y z
N MET A 1 -17.57 0.94 23.41
CA MET A 1 -16.35 1.79 23.35
C MET A 1 -15.42 1.17 22.31
N GLN A 2 -15.27 1.74 21.10
CA GLN A 2 -14.38 1.16 20.07
C GLN A 2 -12.93 1.49 20.41
N ILE A 3 -12.13 0.45 20.64
CA ILE A 3 -10.71 0.56 20.96
C ILE A 3 -9.92 0.31 19.67
N ALA A 4 -9.25 1.34 19.16
CA ALA A 4 -8.39 1.20 17.98
C ALA A 4 -7.01 0.65 18.40
N PHE A 5 -6.70 -0.58 17.98
CA PHE A 5 -5.40 -1.21 18.20
C PHE A 5 -4.34 -0.60 17.28
N CYS A 6 -3.29 -0.03 17.86
CA CYS A 6 -2.18 0.55 17.11
C CYS A 6 -0.97 -0.39 17.23
N HIS A 7 -0.76 -1.22 16.21
CA HIS A 7 0.50 -1.94 16.03
C HIS A 7 1.51 -1.01 15.35
N ILE A 8 2.48 -0.52 16.12
CA ILE A 8 3.73 0.02 15.58
C ILE A 8 4.80 -1.02 15.92
N LYS A 9 5.47 -1.57 14.91
CA LYS A 9 6.68 -2.37 15.11
C LYS A 9 7.80 -1.40 15.46
N THR A 10 8.16 -1.30 16.73
CA THR A 10 9.43 -0.70 17.13
C THR A 10 10.49 -1.80 17.19
N PRO A 11 11.77 -1.50 16.87
CA PRO A 11 12.84 -2.49 17.03
C PRO A 11 12.98 -2.79 18.52
N GLY A 12 12.47 -3.94 18.96
CA GLY A 12 12.45 -4.37 20.36
C GLY A 12 11.06 -4.63 20.96
N SER A 13 9.96 -4.27 20.27
CA SER A 13 8.61 -4.56 20.77
C SER A 13 7.59 -4.73 19.64
N ASN A 14 6.95 -5.90 19.60
CA ASN A 14 5.77 -6.17 18.77
C ASN A 14 4.46 -5.95 19.55
N GLN A 15 4.49 -5.43 20.78
CA GLN A 15 3.27 -5.31 21.58
C GLN A 15 2.39 -4.15 21.08
N PRO A 16 1.07 -4.38 20.92
CA PRO A 16 0.14 -3.31 20.60
C PRO A 16 0.06 -2.35 21.79
N PHE A 17 0.26 -1.05 21.53
CA PHE A 17 0.04 -0.03 22.56
C PHE A 17 -1.30 0.68 22.34
N PHE A 18 -1.97 1.01 23.44
CA PHE A 18 -3.26 1.68 23.42
C PHE A 18 -3.10 3.19 23.37
N LEU A 19 -3.54 3.81 22.27
CA LEU A 19 -3.74 5.26 22.20
C LEU A 19 -4.98 5.62 23.01
N LYS A 20 -4.83 6.16 24.23
CA LYS A 20 -5.97 6.57 25.07
C LYS A 20 -6.72 7.80 24.52
N ASN A 21 -6.05 8.63 23.71
CA ASN A 21 -6.63 9.84 23.14
C ASN A 21 -7.44 9.56 21.86
N LYS A 22 -8.75 9.82 21.89
CA LYS A 22 -9.68 9.63 20.76
C LYS A 22 -9.29 10.40 19.50
N ASN A 23 -8.78 11.63 19.63
CA ASN A 23 -8.35 12.43 18.49
C ASN A 23 -7.11 11.84 17.83
N ALA A 24 -6.19 11.32 18.65
CA ALA A 24 -4.99 10.66 18.15
C ALA A 24 -5.31 9.32 17.48
N GLN A 25 -6.26 8.54 18.01
CA GLN A 25 -6.78 7.32 17.34
C GLN A 25 -7.37 7.64 15.96
N LYS A 26 -8.23 8.67 15.85
CA LYS A 26 -8.81 9.09 14.56
C LYS A 26 -7.74 9.52 13.57
N ARG A 27 -6.71 10.25 14.02
CA ARG A 27 -5.59 10.68 13.17
C ARG A 27 -4.76 9.49 12.70
N PHE A 28 -4.49 8.52 13.58
CA PHE A 28 -3.78 7.29 13.23
C PHE A 28 -4.55 6.45 12.21
N LEU A 29 -5.85 6.27 12.40
CA LEU A 29 -6.71 5.56 11.44
C LEU A 29 -6.67 6.23 10.07
N ARG A 30 -6.81 7.57 10.01
CA ARG A 30 -6.70 8.33 8.77
C ARG A 30 -5.34 8.12 8.08
N LEU A 31 -4.24 8.07 8.82
CA LEU A 31 -2.91 7.83 8.26
C LEU A 31 -2.77 6.40 7.70
N LYS A 32 -3.26 5.38 8.44
CA LYS A 32 -3.29 3.99 7.97
C LYS A 32 -4.09 3.86 6.67
N THR A 33 -5.29 4.45 6.62
CA THR A 33 -6.14 4.42 5.41
C THR A 33 -5.47 5.13 4.25
N LYS A 34 -4.86 6.30 4.45
CA LYS A 34 -4.11 7.01 3.39
C LYS A 34 -2.96 6.15 2.85
N LYS A 35 -2.16 5.54 3.72
CA LYS A 35 -1.05 4.66 3.32
C LYS A 35 -1.54 3.46 2.52
N LEU A 36 -2.66 2.85 2.92
CA LEU A 36 -3.25 1.72 2.21
C LEU A 36 -3.77 2.13 0.83
N VAL A 37 -4.47 3.25 0.72
CA VAL A 37 -4.98 3.77 -0.56
C VAL A 37 -3.82 4.09 -1.51
N ILE A 38 -2.75 4.74 -1.04
CA ILE A 38 -1.56 5.03 -1.85
C ILE A 38 -0.92 3.73 -2.34
N SER A 39 -0.71 2.76 -1.45
CA SER A 39 -0.12 1.47 -1.82
C SER A 39 -0.96 0.71 -2.84
N GLN A 40 -2.29 0.77 -2.74
CA GLN A 40 -3.20 0.14 -3.69
C GLN A 40 -3.17 0.83 -5.06
N ALA A 41 -3.09 2.17 -5.08
CA ALA A 41 -2.98 2.95 -6.31
C ALA A 41 -1.63 2.70 -7.02
N GLU A 42 -0.53 2.65 -6.28
CA GLU A 42 0.80 2.30 -6.83
C GLU A 42 0.79 0.89 -7.44
N PHE A 43 0.19 -0.09 -6.75
CA PHE A 43 0.06 -1.45 -7.26
C PHE A 43 -0.75 -1.48 -8.58
N LEU A 44 -1.89 -0.80 -8.62
CA LEU A 44 -2.73 -0.74 -9.81
C LEU A 44 -2.00 -0.07 -10.98
N ASN A 45 -1.30 1.04 -10.75
CA ASN A 45 -0.53 1.72 -11.79
C ASN A 45 0.57 0.84 -12.37
N ASN A 46 1.29 0.09 -11.51
CA ASN A 46 2.30 -0.85 -11.96
C ASN A 46 1.70 -2.00 -12.78
N ALA A 47 0.55 -2.54 -12.36
CA ALA A 47 -0.15 -3.58 -13.10
C ALA A 47 -0.62 -3.09 -14.48
N ILE A 48 -1.18 -1.88 -14.55
CA ILE A 48 -1.59 -1.26 -15.82
C ILE A 48 -0.38 -1.07 -16.75
N LEU A 49 0.74 -0.55 -16.21
CA LEU A 49 1.95 -0.35 -16.99
C LEU A 49 2.49 -1.68 -17.56
N TRP A 50 2.46 -2.75 -16.76
CA TRP A 50 2.88 -4.07 -17.20
C TRP A 50 1.96 -4.62 -18.31
N ALA A 51 0.65 -4.54 -18.13
CA ALA A 51 -0.31 -4.97 -19.16
C ALA A 51 -0.17 -4.18 -20.47
N LEU A 52 0.09 -2.86 -20.39
CA LEU A 52 0.37 -2.04 -21.57
C LEU A 52 1.67 -2.47 -22.26
N ARG A 53 2.73 -2.75 -21.50
CA ARG A 53 3.99 -3.27 -22.07
C ARG A 53 3.77 -4.59 -22.78
N GLU A 54 3.06 -5.53 -22.17
CA GLU A 54 2.73 -6.82 -22.80
C GLU A 54 1.93 -6.64 -24.07
N LYS A 55 0.93 -5.74 -24.06
CA LYS A 55 0.14 -5.42 -25.24
C LYS A 55 0.97 -4.81 -26.36
N VAL A 56 1.93 -3.93 -26.03
CA VAL A 56 2.86 -3.35 -27.01
C VAL A 56 3.81 -4.40 -27.57
N ILE A 57 4.39 -5.26 -26.71
CA ILE A 57 5.28 -6.35 -27.13
C ILE A 57 4.54 -7.35 -28.01
N SER A 58 3.29 -7.67 -27.68
CA SER A 58 2.42 -8.54 -28.49
C SER A 58 2.09 -7.93 -29.85
N LYS A 59 1.82 -6.62 -29.90
CA LYS A 59 1.47 -5.93 -31.15
C LYS A 59 2.69 -5.66 -32.05
N TYR A 60 3.85 -5.43 -31.45
CA TYR A 60 5.12 -5.19 -32.13
C TYR A 60 6.18 -6.13 -31.55
N PRO A 61 6.12 -7.43 -31.86
CA PRO A 61 7.17 -8.35 -31.46
C PRO A 61 8.44 -7.84 -32.10
N HIS A 62 9.41 -7.44 -31.27
CA HIS A 62 10.70 -7.01 -31.76
C HIS A 62 11.25 -8.16 -32.60
N PRO A 63 11.60 -7.95 -33.88
CA PRO A 63 12.19 -9.02 -34.65
C PRO A 63 13.51 -9.35 -33.97
N LEU A 64 13.55 -10.51 -33.29
CA LEU A 64 14.81 -11.10 -32.84
C LEU A 64 15.64 -11.26 -34.10
N LYS A 65 16.58 -10.33 -34.32
CA LYS A 65 17.59 -10.48 -35.36
C LYS A 65 18.37 -11.74 -34.97
N LYS A 66 18.18 -12.81 -35.75
CA LYS A 66 18.98 -14.03 -35.71
C LYS A 66 20.44 -13.70 -36.00
#